data_AF-A0A9R1XUH9-F1
#
_entry.id   AF-A0A9R1XUH9-F1
#
_cell.length_a   1.000
_cell.length_b   1.000
_cell.length_c   1.000
_cell.angle_alpha   90.00
_cell.angle_beta   90.00
_cell.angle_gamma   90.00
#
_symmetry.space_group_name_H-M   'P 1'
#
loop_
_entity.id
_entity.type
_entity.pdbx_description
1 polymer ?
#
loop_
_entity_poly.entity_id
_entity_poly.type
_entity_poly.pdbx_seq_one_letter_code
_entity_poly.pdbx_strand_id
1 'polypeptide(L)'
;MKAKVSTKFNLIVSVTQCRNARRYALDEIEGSLIEHYGKVWSYGEEIMRTNPGSTVKIDVNGVKDGWIAACRRVIGVDGCFLKGICRGQLLATMGRDANNHIFPIAWAVVEVENKETWKWFLDLLLDDIEMGIGHGLTLISDQHKGLIEAVKERVPAAEHRQCARHIYANFKKRFKGEQYRKLFWAAAASTTQPKFEAEMNSIKKIDPLAYEHLMERDPKSWCKAFFEVDRACDAYENGISESFNSVIDLARKRPLITMLEEIRIYAMERMYKMLQEGQSWGNLKICPSIRLKISKLKKQQRFWGVIPSGIQQYEVRIGNDGYVVDLNNNTCGCRSWQVSGIPCVHAVAAISYLNRNAEDYVAAWFHTAMFLTCYNHTINPLNGSSMWPEAPYMKPLPPQKRRLPGRPTLKRKKDQSEMKSKGKTRHTISKAGSVNRCTICRERGHNRSTCPTRPADVASTSRPKNKKPKKCKKEKVDPVQVPSPQVDPVQADPVDPIQVLAPHVEPVQEDPVDPLQVPAPHVEPVQADPVDPVDVPAPHVEPVQVDDSHPNVDVPAQPVATRQRIRKYSERITKIGLRRKVLKKEGSTGHNPMVLE
;
A
#
# COMPACT_ATOMS: atom_id res chain seq x y z
N MET A 1 11.25 -18.96 30.75
CA MET A 1 10.77 -17.89 31.65
C MET A 1 11.60 -17.88 32.91
N LYS A 2 11.57 -18.95 33.75
CA LYS A 2 12.46 -19.14 34.91
C LYS A 2 13.91 -18.70 34.69
N ALA A 3 14.63 -19.32 33.75
CA ALA A 3 16.02 -18.95 33.44
C ALA A 3 16.18 -17.45 33.07
N LYS A 4 15.24 -16.86 32.33
CA LYS A 4 15.32 -15.44 31.96
C LYS A 4 15.05 -14.51 33.14
N VAL A 5 14.12 -14.87 34.02
CA VAL A 5 13.77 -14.07 35.20
C VAL A 5 14.91 -14.13 36.22
N SER A 6 15.43 -15.33 36.47
CA SER A 6 16.56 -15.51 37.38
C SER A 6 17.81 -14.79 36.91
N THR A 7 18.18 -14.89 35.63
CA THR A 7 19.38 -14.18 35.13
C THR A 7 19.18 -12.67 35.02
N LYS A 8 17.98 -12.19 34.70
CA LYS A 8 17.74 -10.75 34.48
C LYS A 8 17.54 -9.96 35.76
N PHE A 9 16.89 -10.55 36.75
CA PHE A 9 16.52 -9.87 38.00
C PHE A 9 17.28 -10.40 39.21
N ASN A 10 18.16 -11.38 39.01
CA ASN A 10 18.95 -12.03 40.06
C ASN A 10 18.09 -12.66 41.17
N LEU A 11 16.92 -13.18 40.80
CA LEU A 11 15.94 -13.78 41.71
C LEU A 11 15.88 -15.31 41.57
N ILE A 12 15.85 -16.02 42.69
CA ILE A 12 15.55 -17.45 42.71
C ILE A 12 14.03 -17.62 42.62
N VAL A 13 13.54 -18.06 41.47
CA VAL A 13 12.10 -18.26 41.23
C VAL A 13 11.78 -19.71 40.88
N SER A 14 10.75 -20.27 41.50
CA SER A 14 10.26 -21.61 41.19
C SER A 14 9.50 -21.62 39.85
N VAL A 15 9.34 -22.82 39.26
CA VAL A 15 8.54 -22.97 38.04
C VAL A 15 7.08 -22.61 38.31
N THR A 16 6.58 -22.93 39.49
CA THR A 16 5.21 -22.62 39.95
C THR A 16 5.01 -21.12 40.12
N GLN A 17 5.96 -20.40 40.73
CA GLN A 17 5.92 -18.93 40.81
C GLN A 17 5.93 -18.29 39.42
N CYS A 18 6.76 -18.78 38.49
CA CYS A 18 6.73 -18.31 37.10
C CYS A 18 5.39 -18.59 36.40
N ARG A 19 4.74 -19.72 36.72
CA ARG A 19 3.42 -20.08 36.19
C ARG A 19 2.32 -19.19 36.77
N ASN A 20 2.33 -18.95 38.08
CA ASN A 20 1.37 -18.10 38.77
C ASN A 20 1.52 -16.63 38.35
N ALA A 21 2.75 -16.11 38.27
CA ALA A 21 3.00 -14.76 37.76
C ALA A 21 2.56 -14.61 36.30
N ARG A 22 2.76 -15.66 35.48
CA ARG A 22 2.24 -15.67 34.10
C ARG A 22 0.72 -15.74 34.05
N ARG A 23 0.07 -16.49 34.95
CA ARG A 23 -1.39 -16.57 35.05
C ARG A 23 -1.96 -15.23 35.51
N TYR A 24 -1.44 -14.66 36.59
CA TYR A 24 -1.80 -13.33 37.08
C TYR A 24 -1.65 -12.26 36.00
N ALA A 25 -0.50 -12.22 35.31
CA ALA A 25 -0.32 -11.31 34.19
C ALA A 25 -1.29 -11.57 33.03
N LEU A 26 -1.71 -12.81 32.79
CA LEU A 26 -2.72 -13.11 31.77
C LEU A 26 -4.12 -12.66 32.20
N ASP A 27 -4.48 -12.86 33.46
CA ASP A 27 -5.77 -12.48 34.05
C ASP A 27 -5.89 -10.94 34.13
N GLU A 28 -4.82 -10.25 34.52
CA GLU A 28 -4.74 -8.78 34.51
C GLU A 28 -4.85 -8.22 33.09
N ILE A 29 -4.22 -8.88 32.11
CA ILE A 29 -4.39 -8.50 30.72
C ILE A 29 -5.80 -8.84 30.20
N GLU A 30 -6.43 -9.93 30.64
CA GLU A 30 -7.78 -10.31 30.23
C GLU A 30 -8.85 -9.37 30.82
N GLY A 31 -8.71 -8.97 32.08
CA GLY A 31 -9.52 -7.89 32.70
C GLY A 31 -9.34 -6.55 31.97
N SER A 32 -8.09 -6.18 31.67
CA SER A 32 -7.78 -4.99 30.85
C SER A 32 -8.36 -5.10 29.44
N LEU A 33 -8.42 -6.29 28.83
CA LEU A 33 -9.02 -6.48 27.51
C LEU A 33 -10.54 -6.28 27.55
N ILE A 34 -11.24 -6.82 28.55
CA ILE A 34 -12.68 -6.60 28.72
C ILE A 34 -12.96 -5.10 28.92
N GLU A 35 -12.17 -4.43 29.75
CA GLU A 35 -12.30 -2.99 29.96
C GLU A 35 -12.05 -2.19 28.66
N HIS A 36 -11.01 -2.56 27.89
CA HIS A 36 -10.68 -1.90 26.63
C HIS A 36 -11.74 -2.12 25.55
N TYR A 37 -12.28 -3.33 25.41
CA TYR A 37 -13.37 -3.59 24.47
C TYR A 37 -14.67 -2.91 24.93
N GLY A 38 -14.93 -2.86 26.23
CA GLY A 38 -16.08 -2.15 26.78
C GLY A 38 -16.10 -0.64 26.50
N LYS A 39 -14.96 -0.04 26.12
CA LYS A 39 -14.84 1.37 25.75
C LYS A 39 -14.97 1.64 24.24
N VAL A 40 -15.18 0.62 23.40
CA VAL A 40 -15.18 0.81 21.94
C VAL A 40 -16.33 1.71 21.47
N TRP A 41 -17.52 1.56 22.05
CA TRP A 41 -18.65 2.43 21.73
C TRP A 41 -18.37 3.88 22.16
N SER A 42 -17.93 4.10 23.41
CA SER A 42 -17.55 5.43 23.91
C SER A 42 -16.44 6.10 23.09
N TYR A 43 -15.47 5.32 22.63
CA TYR A 43 -14.42 5.80 21.73
C TYR A 43 -14.98 6.24 20.38
N GLY A 44 -15.94 5.47 19.83
CA GLY A 44 -16.59 5.81 18.57
C GLY A 44 -17.43 7.09 18.66
N GLU A 45 -18.22 7.23 19.73
CA GLU A 45 -19.00 8.44 20.02
C GLU A 45 -18.09 9.68 20.16
N GLU A 46 -16.95 9.56 20.85
CA GLU A 46 -16.01 10.67 20.97
C GLU A 46 -15.40 11.10 19.64
N ILE A 47 -15.13 10.15 18.73
CA ILE A 47 -14.69 10.47 17.36
C ILE A 47 -15.78 11.23 16.61
N MET A 48 -17.03 10.74 16.63
CA MET A 48 -18.16 11.39 15.95
C MET A 48 -18.41 12.80 16.48
N ARG A 49 -18.33 12.97 17.80
CA ARG A 49 -18.51 14.26 18.48
C ARG A 49 -17.46 15.29 18.06
N THR A 50 -16.22 14.86 17.89
CA THR A 50 -15.08 15.75 17.61
C THR A 50 -14.81 15.93 16.11
N ASN A 51 -15.20 14.98 15.26
CA ASN A 51 -14.96 14.98 13.81
C ASN A 51 -16.30 14.81 13.06
N PRO A 52 -17.18 15.83 13.06
CA PRO A 52 -18.48 15.76 12.38
C PRO A 52 -18.29 15.49 10.88
N GLY A 53 -19.12 14.62 10.31
CA GLY A 53 -18.98 14.13 8.92
C GLY A 53 -18.12 12.87 8.75
N SER A 54 -17.44 12.43 9.81
CA SER A 54 -16.87 11.08 9.88
C SER A 54 -17.99 10.04 9.99
N THR A 55 -17.75 8.83 9.48
CA THR A 55 -18.64 7.69 9.69
C THR A 55 -17.99 6.77 10.73
N VAL A 56 -18.53 6.74 11.95
CA VAL A 56 -18.17 5.73 12.95
C VAL A 56 -19.37 4.84 13.18
N LYS A 57 -19.37 3.70 12.49
CA LYS A 57 -20.04 2.51 13.02
C LYS A 57 -19.02 1.87 13.96
N ILE A 58 -19.39 0.89 14.80
CA ILE A 58 -18.38 -0.10 15.21
C ILE A 58 -18.12 -0.93 13.96
N ASP A 59 -17.33 -0.27 13.10
CA ASP A 59 -17.11 -0.35 11.65
C ASP A 59 -16.76 1.08 11.11
N VAL A 60 -15.51 1.31 10.70
CA VAL A 60 -14.72 2.57 10.84
C VAL A 60 -14.60 3.44 9.56
N ASN A 61 -14.32 4.78 9.63
CA ASN A 61 -13.28 5.60 8.91
C ASN A 61 -13.37 7.15 9.20
N GLY A 62 -12.43 8.06 8.92
CA GLY A 62 -11.14 8.14 8.18
C GLY A 62 -10.92 9.59 7.63
N VAL A 63 -9.69 10.00 7.24
CA VAL A 63 -9.38 11.35 6.68
C VAL A 63 -9.76 11.42 5.19
N LYS A 64 -11.05 11.54 4.89
CA LYS A 64 -11.56 11.44 3.52
C LYS A 64 -11.50 12.76 2.74
N ASP A 65 -11.85 13.88 3.38
CA ASP A 65 -12.06 15.16 2.69
C ASP A 65 -10.81 15.65 1.96
N GLY A 66 -9.65 15.57 2.62
CA GLY A 66 -8.38 15.91 1.99
C GLY A 66 -8.07 15.03 0.78
N TRP A 67 -8.39 13.74 0.86
CA TRP A 67 -8.17 12.84 -0.25
C TRP A 67 -9.05 13.19 -1.46
N ILE A 68 -10.36 13.38 -1.22
CA ILE A 68 -11.35 13.74 -2.24
C ILE A 68 -10.97 15.06 -2.92
N ALA A 69 -10.59 16.06 -2.12
CA ALA A 69 -10.33 17.41 -2.60
C ALA A 69 -9.09 17.49 -3.49
N ALA A 70 -8.00 16.79 -3.16
CA ALA A 70 -6.74 17.04 -3.85
C ALA A 70 -5.73 15.90 -3.97
N CYS A 71 -6.00 14.73 -3.39
CA CYS A 71 -5.14 13.59 -3.64
C CYS A 71 -5.59 12.84 -4.91
N ARG A 72 -4.66 12.15 -5.58
CA ARG A 72 -5.00 11.40 -6.80
C ARG A 72 -5.96 10.27 -6.45
N ARG A 73 -6.87 9.94 -7.38
CA ARG A 73 -7.81 8.81 -7.33
C ARG A 73 -7.13 7.44 -7.44
N VAL A 74 -6.11 7.24 -6.62
CA VAL A 74 -5.26 6.05 -6.55
C VAL A 74 -5.19 5.66 -5.09
N ILE A 75 -5.67 4.46 -4.78
CA ILE A 75 -5.65 3.90 -3.44
C ILE A 75 -4.86 2.61 -3.41
N GLY A 76 -4.10 2.40 -2.34
CA GLY A 76 -3.49 1.13 -1.98
C GLY A 76 -4.27 0.54 -0.82
N VAL A 77 -4.74 -0.70 -0.96
CA VAL A 77 -5.40 -1.44 0.12
C VAL A 77 -4.52 -2.60 0.57
N ASP A 78 -4.42 -2.83 1.87
CA ASP A 78 -3.65 -3.95 2.42
C ASP A 78 -4.20 -4.41 3.77
N GLY A 79 -4.16 -5.72 3.98
CA GLY A 79 -4.51 -6.37 5.23
C GLY A 79 -3.26 -6.71 6.02
N CYS A 80 -3.24 -6.46 7.33
CA CYS A 80 -2.09 -6.80 8.14
C CYS A 80 -2.46 -7.37 9.51
N PHE A 81 -1.83 -8.48 9.88
CA PHE A 81 -2.13 -9.16 11.14
C PHE A 81 -1.87 -8.28 12.37
N LEU A 82 -2.83 -8.31 13.31
CA LEU A 82 -2.60 -7.86 14.67
C LEU A 82 -1.61 -8.78 15.37
N LYS A 83 -0.76 -8.19 16.23
CA LYS A 83 0.32 -8.89 16.94
C LYS A 83 0.10 -8.92 18.46
N GLY A 84 -0.98 -8.30 18.92
CA GLY A 84 -1.46 -8.33 20.29
C GLY A 84 -2.10 -9.67 20.66
N ILE A 85 -2.83 -9.66 21.78
CA ILE A 85 -3.44 -10.85 22.36
C ILE A 85 -4.72 -11.24 21.61
N CYS A 86 -5.52 -10.25 21.26
CA CYS A 86 -6.62 -10.42 20.31
C CYS A 86 -6.01 -10.62 18.93
N ARG A 87 -6.30 -11.79 18.35
CA ARG A 87 -5.92 -12.10 16.97
C ARG A 87 -7.01 -11.51 16.08
N GLY A 88 -6.57 -10.85 15.01
CA GLY A 88 -7.41 -10.14 14.07
C GLY A 88 -6.52 -9.53 12.99
N GLN A 89 -7.10 -8.71 12.13
CA GLN A 89 -6.41 -8.05 11.03
C GLN A 89 -6.81 -6.59 11.01
N LEU A 90 -5.83 -5.73 10.71
CA LEU A 90 -6.07 -4.33 10.41
C LEU A 90 -6.06 -4.20 8.89
N LEU A 91 -7.20 -3.85 8.32
CA LEU A 91 -7.32 -3.41 6.93
C LEU A 91 -7.02 -1.93 6.89
N ALA A 92 -6.30 -1.46 5.87
CA ALA A 92 -6.00 -0.06 5.70
C ALA A 92 -6.01 0.34 4.22
N THR A 93 -6.48 1.56 3.97
CA THR A 93 -6.46 2.21 2.67
C THR A 93 -5.55 3.44 2.74
N MET A 94 -4.59 3.49 1.82
CA MET A 94 -3.60 4.55 1.71
C MET A 94 -3.70 5.21 0.33
N GLY A 95 -3.77 6.54 0.28
CA GLY A 95 -3.66 7.33 -0.94
C GLY A 95 -2.24 7.80 -1.22
N ARG A 96 -2.11 8.55 -2.32
CA ARG A 96 -0.90 9.30 -2.68
C ARG A 96 -1.21 10.78 -2.81
N ASP A 97 -0.45 11.60 -2.09
CA ASP A 97 -0.53 13.05 -2.25
C ASP A 97 0.20 13.53 -3.52
N ALA A 98 0.14 14.84 -3.75
CA ALA A 98 0.78 15.51 -4.87
C ALA A 98 2.32 15.41 -4.87
N ASN A 99 2.96 15.10 -3.74
CA ASN A 99 4.39 14.89 -3.64
C ASN A 99 4.79 13.41 -3.67
N ASN A 100 3.88 12.51 -4.10
CA ASN A 100 4.03 11.04 -4.08
C ASN A 100 4.26 10.43 -2.67
N HIS A 101 3.97 11.16 -1.59
CA HIS A 101 4.03 10.61 -0.25
C HIS A 101 2.74 9.86 0.10
N ILE A 102 2.81 9.10 1.20
CA ILE A 102 1.72 8.29 1.74
C ILE A 102 0.69 9.19 2.42
N PHE A 103 -0.58 9.02 2.07
CA PHE A 103 -1.71 9.70 2.70
C PHE A 103 -2.66 8.66 3.33
N PRO A 104 -2.77 8.54 4.67
CA PRO A 104 -3.76 7.66 5.30
C PRO A 104 -5.19 8.10 4.98
N ILE A 105 -6.03 7.19 4.48
CA ILE A 105 -7.45 7.46 4.18
C ILE A 105 -8.31 6.79 5.25
N ALA A 106 -8.18 5.47 5.40
CA ALA A 106 -9.12 4.64 6.12
C ALA A 106 -8.42 3.44 6.78
N TRP A 107 -8.94 2.96 7.91
CA TRP A 107 -8.48 1.72 8.55
C TRP A 107 -9.56 1.05 9.38
N ALA A 108 -9.63 -0.29 9.34
CA ALA A 108 -10.62 -1.08 10.05
C ALA A 108 -9.99 -2.31 10.72
N VAL A 109 -10.52 -2.71 11.88
CA VAL A 109 -10.11 -3.93 12.57
C VAL A 109 -11.16 -5.01 12.36
N VAL A 110 -10.76 -6.11 11.73
CA VAL A 110 -11.63 -7.26 11.43
C VAL A 110 -11.10 -8.54 12.09
N GLU A 111 -11.98 -9.50 12.36
CA GLU A 111 -11.58 -10.78 12.96
C GLU A 111 -10.73 -11.62 11.98
N VAL A 112 -11.17 -11.68 10.72
CA VAL A 112 -10.56 -12.50 9.67
C VAL A 112 -10.61 -11.73 8.35
N GLU A 113 -9.53 -11.81 7.58
CA GLU A 113 -9.51 -11.32 6.21
C GLU A 113 -10.11 -12.38 5.28
N ASN A 114 -11.33 -12.12 4.81
CA ASN A 114 -12.05 -12.93 3.84
C ASN A 114 -12.79 -12.03 2.84
N LYS A 115 -13.52 -12.64 1.89
CA LYS A 115 -14.26 -11.89 0.86
C LYS A 115 -15.28 -10.93 1.48
N GLU A 116 -16.10 -11.40 2.42
CA GLU A 116 -17.17 -10.58 3.02
C GLU A 116 -16.61 -9.40 3.82
N THR A 117 -15.54 -9.59 4.59
CA THR A 117 -14.89 -8.48 5.32
C THR A 117 -14.24 -7.47 4.39
N TRP A 118 -13.79 -7.90 3.20
CA TRP A 118 -13.26 -6.98 2.20
C TRP A 118 -14.36 -6.26 1.43
N LYS A 119 -15.50 -6.91 1.16
CA LYS A 119 -16.68 -6.25 0.61
C LYS A 119 -17.14 -5.14 1.54
N TRP A 120 -17.23 -5.46 2.83
CA TRP A 120 -17.77 -4.58 3.85
C TRP A 120 -17.05 -3.21 4.04
N PHE A 121 -15.82 -3.10 4.55
CA PHE A 121 -14.65 -3.06 3.69
C PHE A 121 -14.70 -1.91 2.68
N LEU A 122 -14.74 -2.32 1.42
CA LEU A 122 -14.81 -1.49 0.24
C LEU A 122 -16.13 -0.71 0.13
N ASP A 123 -17.26 -1.27 0.57
CA ASP A 123 -18.56 -0.60 0.51
C ASP A 123 -18.52 0.69 1.33
N LEU A 124 -18.11 0.62 2.61
CA LEU A 124 -17.96 1.81 3.45
C LEU A 124 -16.92 2.79 2.91
N LEU A 125 -15.79 2.28 2.41
CA LEU A 125 -14.75 3.12 1.85
C LEU A 125 -15.27 3.91 0.65
N LEU A 126 -15.96 3.25 -0.28
CA LEU A 126 -16.46 3.84 -1.53
C LEU A 126 -17.61 4.81 -1.30
N ASP A 127 -18.48 4.50 -0.34
CA ASP A 127 -19.52 5.40 0.12
C ASP A 127 -18.89 6.68 0.71
N ASP A 128 -17.87 6.52 1.58
CA ASP A 128 -17.20 7.66 2.21
C ASP A 128 -16.46 8.55 1.20
N ILE A 129 -15.81 7.96 0.20
CA ILE A 129 -15.06 8.73 -0.82
C ILE A 129 -15.88 9.06 -2.07
N GLU A 130 -17.18 8.77 -2.06
CA GLU A 130 -18.15 9.08 -3.12
C GLU A 130 -17.75 8.55 -4.51
N MET A 131 -17.19 7.34 -4.58
CA MET A 131 -16.69 6.76 -5.84
C MET A 131 -17.62 5.73 -6.48
N GLY A 132 -18.77 5.43 -5.88
CA GLY A 132 -19.75 4.47 -6.40
C GLY A 132 -19.09 3.13 -6.78
N ILE A 133 -19.31 2.65 -8.01
CA ILE A 133 -18.70 1.41 -8.53
C ILE A 133 -17.22 1.54 -8.94
N GLY A 134 -16.57 2.68 -8.62
CA GLY A 134 -15.15 2.92 -8.81
C GLY A 134 -14.74 3.54 -10.14
N HIS A 135 -15.66 4.22 -10.83
CA HIS A 135 -15.33 4.86 -12.11
C HIS A 135 -14.22 5.89 -11.94
N GLY A 136 -13.10 5.65 -12.63
CA GLY A 136 -11.94 6.51 -12.56
C GLY A 136 -11.03 6.32 -11.34
N LEU A 137 -11.26 5.26 -10.55
CA LEU A 137 -10.41 4.86 -9.43
C LEU A 137 -9.34 3.87 -9.91
N THR A 138 -8.10 4.08 -9.48
CA THR A 138 -7.07 3.02 -9.52
C THR A 138 -6.94 2.41 -8.12
N LEU A 139 -7.15 1.10 -8.01
CA LEU A 139 -6.99 0.35 -6.76
C LEU A 139 -5.80 -0.59 -6.86
N ILE A 140 -4.83 -0.46 -5.95
CA ILE A 140 -3.64 -1.30 -5.88
C ILE A 140 -3.75 -2.22 -4.65
N SER A 141 -3.69 -3.54 -4.85
CA SER A 141 -3.80 -4.49 -3.74
C SER A 141 -2.73 -5.58 -3.77
N ASP A 142 -2.66 -6.38 -2.70
CA ASP A 142 -1.95 -7.65 -2.73
C ASP A 142 -2.74 -8.73 -3.50
N GLN A 143 -2.26 -9.98 -3.43
CA GLN A 143 -2.88 -11.13 -4.11
C GLN A 143 -3.81 -11.96 -3.20
N HIS A 144 -4.40 -11.35 -2.17
CA HIS A 144 -5.36 -12.08 -1.34
C HIS A 144 -6.62 -12.43 -2.16
N LYS A 145 -6.97 -13.72 -2.23
CA LYS A 145 -8.10 -14.18 -3.06
C LYS A 145 -9.42 -13.50 -2.69
N GLY A 146 -9.69 -13.35 -1.39
CA GLY A 146 -10.91 -12.68 -0.92
C GLY A 146 -10.98 -11.21 -1.34
N LEU A 147 -9.82 -10.54 -1.42
CA LEU A 147 -9.75 -9.14 -1.84
C LEU A 147 -9.99 -8.98 -3.34
N ILE A 148 -9.35 -9.82 -4.16
CA ILE A 148 -9.53 -9.79 -5.62
C ILE A 148 -11.01 -9.99 -5.97
N GLU A 149 -11.67 -10.97 -5.35
CA GLU A 149 -13.09 -11.24 -5.60
C GLU A 149 -14.01 -10.15 -5.06
N ALA A 150 -13.68 -9.53 -3.92
CA ALA A 150 -14.43 -8.39 -3.39
C ALA A 150 -14.31 -7.15 -4.31
N VAL A 151 -13.12 -6.87 -4.84
CA VAL A 151 -12.90 -5.74 -5.76
C VAL A 151 -13.69 -5.93 -7.06
N LYS A 152 -13.66 -7.14 -7.65
CA LYS A 152 -14.44 -7.44 -8.86
C LYS A 152 -15.94 -7.23 -8.67
N GLU A 153 -16.46 -7.54 -7.48
CA GLU A 153 -17.89 -7.47 -7.19
C GLU A 153 -18.35 -6.04 -6.82
N ARG A 154 -17.58 -5.34 -5.99
CA ARG A 154 -17.96 -4.02 -5.46
C ARG A 154 -17.45 -2.85 -6.27
N VAL A 155 -16.33 -3.03 -6.95
CA VAL A 155 -15.60 -1.96 -7.63
C VAL A 155 -15.26 -2.32 -9.09
N PRO A 156 -16.23 -2.84 -9.88
CA PRO A 156 -15.96 -3.42 -11.19
C PRO A 156 -15.42 -2.41 -12.22
N ALA A 157 -15.72 -1.11 -12.05
CA ALA A 157 -15.28 -0.06 -12.96
C ALA A 157 -13.90 0.52 -12.62
N ALA A 158 -13.27 0.10 -11.51
CA ALA A 158 -11.95 0.55 -11.13
C ALA A 158 -10.85 -0.20 -11.88
N GLU A 159 -9.76 0.50 -12.17
CA GLU A 159 -8.52 -0.11 -12.63
C GLU A 159 -7.86 -0.87 -11.45
N HIS A 160 -8.08 -2.19 -11.39
CA HIS A 160 -7.50 -3.02 -10.34
C HIS A 160 -6.08 -3.49 -10.68
N ARG A 161 -5.09 -2.92 -9.98
CA ARG A 161 -3.68 -3.28 -10.09
C ARG A 161 -3.27 -4.24 -8.99
N GLN A 162 -2.82 -5.43 -9.37
CA GLN A 162 -2.16 -6.38 -8.49
C GLN A 162 -0.71 -5.98 -8.27
N CYS A 163 -0.28 -5.93 -7.00
CA CYS A 163 1.09 -5.56 -6.64
C CYS A 163 2.13 -6.50 -7.27
N ALA A 164 2.95 -5.97 -8.18
CA ALA A 164 3.99 -6.71 -8.90
C ALA A 164 5.00 -7.37 -7.96
N ARG A 165 5.28 -6.77 -6.80
CA ARG A 165 6.14 -7.40 -5.78
C ARG A 165 5.55 -8.71 -5.25
N HIS A 166 4.24 -8.78 -5.06
CA HIS A 166 3.56 -10.01 -4.63
C HIS A 166 3.47 -11.04 -5.76
N ILE A 167 3.24 -10.60 -7.00
CA ILE A 167 3.34 -11.46 -8.19
C ILE A 167 4.73 -12.09 -8.26
N TYR A 168 5.78 -11.27 -8.18
CA TYR A 168 7.16 -11.74 -8.20
C TYR A 168 7.47 -12.70 -7.04
N ALA A 169 6.99 -12.41 -5.83
CA ALA A 169 7.19 -13.27 -4.68
C ALA A 169 6.55 -14.66 -4.88
N ASN A 170 5.45 -14.76 -5.63
CA ASN A 170 4.85 -16.04 -6.00
C ASN A 170 5.58 -16.70 -7.18
N PHE A 171 5.93 -15.94 -8.21
CA PHE A 171 6.72 -16.40 -9.36
C PHE A 171 8.05 -17.03 -8.92
N LYS A 172 8.79 -16.35 -8.04
CA LYS A 172 10.08 -16.77 -7.48
C LYS A 172 10.03 -18.10 -6.71
N LYS A 173 8.85 -18.51 -6.21
CA LYS A 173 8.70 -19.81 -5.53
C LYS A 173 8.91 -20.98 -6.49
N ARG A 174 8.45 -20.84 -7.75
CA ARG A 174 8.55 -21.84 -8.81
C ARG A 174 9.80 -21.61 -9.67
N PHE A 175 10.03 -20.37 -10.11
CA PHE A 175 11.10 -20.01 -11.04
C PHE A 175 12.18 -19.20 -10.33
N LYS A 176 13.33 -19.83 -10.08
CA LYS A 176 14.44 -19.23 -9.31
C LYS A 176 15.56 -18.82 -10.25
N GLY A 177 16.10 -17.62 -10.05
CA GLY A 177 17.25 -17.13 -10.79
C GLY A 177 17.26 -15.62 -10.90
N GLU A 178 18.44 -15.03 -11.01
CA GLU A 178 18.59 -13.57 -11.17
C GLU A 178 18.09 -13.11 -12.55
N GLN A 179 18.19 -13.95 -13.57
CA GLN A 179 17.64 -13.68 -14.91
C GLN A 179 16.12 -13.48 -14.87
N TYR A 180 15.39 -14.39 -14.22
CA TYR A 180 13.94 -14.30 -14.04
C TYR A 180 13.54 -13.06 -13.27
N ARG A 181 14.33 -12.67 -12.26
CA ARG A 181 14.13 -11.41 -11.55
C ARG A 181 14.22 -10.23 -12.50
N LYS A 182 15.34 -10.11 -13.24
CA LYS A 182 15.57 -8.98 -14.14
C LYS A 182 14.48 -8.86 -15.19
N LEU A 183 14.17 -9.96 -15.87
CA LEU A 183 13.15 -10.01 -16.93
C LEU A 183 11.74 -9.72 -16.38
N PHE A 184 11.36 -10.28 -15.23
CA PHE A 184 10.06 -9.98 -14.62
C PHE A 184 9.91 -8.48 -14.34
N TRP A 185 10.91 -7.86 -13.73
CA TRP A 185 10.84 -6.43 -13.40
C TRP A 185 10.93 -5.55 -14.64
N ALA A 186 11.63 -5.98 -15.69
CA ALA A 186 11.65 -5.31 -16.99
C ALA A 186 10.27 -5.38 -17.67
N ALA A 187 9.63 -6.55 -17.68
CA ALA A 187 8.28 -6.73 -18.19
C ALA A 187 7.26 -5.87 -17.39
N ALA A 188 7.27 -5.94 -16.07
CA ALA A 188 6.34 -5.16 -15.23
C ALA A 188 6.52 -3.64 -15.40
N ALA A 189 7.77 -3.17 -15.56
CA ALA A 189 8.09 -1.75 -15.76
C ALA A 189 7.93 -1.27 -17.21
N SER A 190 7.68 -2.17 -18.17
CA SER A 190 7.49 -1.81 -19.58
C SER A 190 6.28 -0.93 -19.73
N THR A 191 6.43 0.19 -20.42
CA THR A 191 5.38 1.17 -20.65
C THR A 191 4.73 1.03 -22.02
N THR A 192 5.27 0.20 -22.92
CA THR A 192 4.70 -0.08 -24.24
C THR A 192 4.50 -1.58 -24.41
N GLN A 193 3.46 -1.94 -25.16
CA GLN A 193 3.14 -3.35 -25.42
C GLN A 193 4.27 -4.09 -26.17
N PRO A 194 4.91 -3.52 -27.21
CA PRO A 194 6.04 -4.19 -27.87
C PRO A 194 7.21 -4.49 -26.94
N LYS A 195 7.52 -3.57 -26.00
CA LYS A 195 8.57 -3.79 -25.01
C LYS A 195 8.20 -4.89 -24.02
N PHE A 196 6.95 -4.89 -23.55
CA PHE A 196 6.43 -5.96 -22.70
C PHE A 196 6.54 -7.33 -23.39
N GLU A 197 6.10 -7.42 -24.64
CA GLU A 197 6.16 -8.65 -25.44
C GLU A 197 7.60 -9.12 -25.66
N ALA A 198 8.54 -8.22 -25.92
CA ALA A 198 9.96 -8.56 -26.05
C ALA A 198 10.54 -9.18 -24.75
N GLU A 199 10.23 -8.60 -23.59
CA GLU A 199 10.66 -9.12 -22.29
C GLU A 199 9.99 -10.47 -21.98
N MET A 200 8.69 -10.60 -22.26
CA MET A 200 7.94 -11.85 -22.08
C MET A 200 8.43 -12.96 -23.02
N ASN A 201 8.76 -12.64 -24.26
CA ASN A 201 9.37 -13.58 -25.21
C ASN A 201 10.77 -14.01 -24.74
N SER A 202 11.52 -13.13 -24.09
CA SER A 202 12.80 -13.49 -23.47
C SER A 202 12.62 -14.47 -22.31
N ILE A 203 11.55 -14.33 -21.51
CA ILE A 203 11.17 -15.32 -20.48
C ILE A 203 10.77 -16.65 -21.15
N LYS A 204 9.95 -16.60 -22.21
CA LYS A 204 9.48 -17.79 -22.95
C LYS A 204 10.63 -18.60 -23.55
N LYS A 205 11.67 -17.94 -24.06
CA LYS A 205 12.89 -18.58 -24.58
C LYS A 205 13.67 -19.34 -23.51
N ILE A 206 13.66 -18.85 -22.27
CA ILE A 206 14.33 -19.51 -21.15
C ILE A 206 13.49 -20.68 -20.65
N ASP A 207 12.19 -20.45 -20.45
CA ASP A 207 11.25 -21.44 -19.93
C ASP A 207 9.81 -21.08 -20.34
N PRO A 208 9.17 -21.84 -21.25
CA PRO A 208 7.79 -21.62 -21.66
C PRO A 208 6.79 -21.67 -20.49
N LEU A 209 7.02 -22.51 -19.47
CA LEU A 209 6.14 -22.60 -18.31
C LEU A 209 6.20 -21.34 -17.44
N ALA A 210 7.35 -20.66 -17.41
CA ALA A 210 7.50 -19.38 -16.72
C ALA A 210 6.67 -18.28 -17.40
N TYR A 211 6.66 -18.27 -18.74
CA TYR A 211 5.83 -17.38 -19.54
C TYR A 211 4.35 -17.65 -19.29
N GLU A 212 3.91 -18.91 -19.42
CA GLU A 212 2.52 -19.32 -19.19
C GLU A 212 2.06 -18.93 -17.79
N HIS A 213 2.87 -19.16 -16.76
CA HIS A 213 2.51 -18.80 -15.39
C HIS A 213 2.32 -17.30 -15.14
N LEU A 214 3.01 -16.45 -15.92
CA LEU A 214 2.82 -15.00 -15.85
C LEU A 214 1.62 -14.56 -16.68
N MET A 215 1.37 -15.19 -17.83
CA MET A 215 0.23 -14.91 -18.72
C MET A 215 -1.11 -15.48 -18.22
N GLU A 216 -1.08 -16.51 -17.37
CA GLU A 216 -2.23 -16.98 -16.58
C GLU A 216 -2.86 -15.82 -15.77
N ARG A 217 -2.06 -14.82 -15.45
CA ARG A 217 -2.52 -13.57 -14.82
C ARG A 217 -2.64 -12.52 -15.90
N ASP A 218 -3.77 -11.82 -15.94
CA ASP A 218 -3.98 -10.72 -16.86
C ASP A 218 -2.87 -9.66 -16.71
N PRO A 219 -2.02 -9.43 -17.73
CA PRO A 219 -0.98 -8.41 -17.72
C PRO A 219 -1.51 -7.00 -17.45
N LYS A 220 -2.78 -6.71 -17.77
CA LYS A 220 -3.43 -5.44 -17.44
C LYS A 220 -3.37 -5.11 -15.96
N SER A 221 -3.40 -6.14 -15.11
CA SER A 221 -3.38 -5.96 -13.66
C SER A 221 -1.99 -5.65 -13.08
N TRP A 222 -0.88 -5.76 -13.83
CA TRP A 222 0.46 -5.65 -13.21
C TRP A 222 1.57 -5.02 -14.06
N CYS A 223 1.33 -4.76 -15.33
CA CYS A 223 2.31 -4.15 -16.22
C CYS A 223 1.87 -2.75 -16.65
N LYS A 224 2.79 -1.78 -16.58
CA LYS A 224 2.52 -0.37 -16.93
C LYS A 224 2.09 -0.17 -18.38
N ALA A 225 2.42 -1.08 -19.28
CA ALA A 225 2.07 -1.02 -20.70
C ALA A 225 0.55 -0.95 -20.90
N PHE A 226 -0.21 -1.50 -19.97
CA PHE A 226 -1.65 -1.68 -20.07
C PHE A 226 -2.44 -0.83 -19.07
N PHE A 227 -1.78 -0.15 -18.14
CA PHE A 227 -2.44 0.71 -17.17
C PHE A 227 -3.15 1.86 -17.84
N GLU A 228 -4.28 2.29 -17.30
CA GLU A 228 -5.01 3.44 -17.83
C GLU A 228 -4.15 4.71 -17.80
N VAL A 229 -4.40 5.58 -18.78
CA VAL A 229 -3.81 6.92 -18.83
C VAL A 229 -4.64 7.87 -17.96
N ASP A 230 -4.16 9.10 -17.74
CA ASP A 230 -4.88 10.17 -17.04
C ASP A 230 -5.06 9.99 -15.51
N ARG A 231 -4.50 8.92 -14.94
CA ARG A 231 -4.43 8.70 -13.47
C ARG A 231 -3.25 9.41 -12.80
N ALA A 232 -2.32 9.95 -13.60
CA ALA A 232 -1.06 10.53 -13.15
C ALA A 232 -0.32 9.63 -12.13
N CYS A 233 -0.30 8.32 -12.38
CA CYS A 233 0.25 7.32 -11.47
C CYS A 233 0.74 6.08 -12.23
N ASP A 234 2.05 5.90 -12.25
CA ASP A 234 2.71 4.74 -12.84
C ASP A 234 3.08 3.67 -11.80
N ALA A 235 2.45 3.69 -10.62
CA ALA A 235 2.71 2.72 -9.57
C ALA A 235 2.12 1.34 -9.90
N TYR A 236 2.95 0.31 -9.82
CA TYR A 236 2.64 -1.11 -10.01
C TYR A 236 3.03 -1.94 -8.78
N GLU A 237 3.49 -1.28 -7.71
CA GLU A 237 3.81 -1.86 -6.41
C GLU A 237 3.00 -1.16 -5.31
N ASN A 238 2.52 -1.93 -4.33
CA ASN A 238 1.80 -1.43 -3.16
C ASN A 238 2.76 -0.91 -2.05
N GLY A 239 3.79 -0.15 -2.46
CA GLY A 239 4.83 0.32 -1.54
C GLY A 239 4.31 1.29 -0.46
N ILE A 240 3.19 1.97 -0.72
CA ILE A 240 2.55 2.88 0.24
C ILE A 240 1.97 2.13 1.44
N SER A 241 1.24 1.04 1.19
CA SER A 241 0.65 0.22 2.26
C SER A 241 1.71 -0.53 3.04
N GLU A 242 2.76 -1.02 2.38
CA GLU A 242 3.88 -1.67 3.05
C GLU A 242 4.64 -0.74 3.99
N SER A 243 4.83 0.50 3.56
CA SER A 243 5.49 1.54 4.35
C SER A 243 4.65 1.89 5.58
N PHE A 244 3.33 2.08 5.41
CA PHE A 244 2.40 2.27 6.53
C PHE A 244 2.43 1.09 7.49
N ASN A 245 2.32 -0.13 6.99
CA ASN A 245 2.37 -1.37 7.78
C ASN A 245 3.66 -1.53 8.59
N SER A 246 4.78 -0.98 8.09
CA SER A 246 6.04 -0.92 8.83
C SER A 246 6.02 0.14 9.94
N VAL A 247 5.37 1.28 9.73
CA VAL A 247 5.24 2.35 10.74
C VAL A 247 4.44 1.85 11.93
N ILE A 248 3.30 1.21 11.69
CA ILE A 248 2.37 0.76 12.75
C ILE A 248 2.74 -0.62 13.35
N ASP A 249 3.95 -1.15 13.09
CA ASP A 249 4.38 -2.47 13.60
C ASP A 249 4.38 -2.57 15.13
N LEU A 250 4.64 -1.45 15.81
CA LEU A 250 4.60 -1.36 17.27
C LEU A 250 3.16 -1.20 17.78
N ALA A 251 2.38 -0.30 17.17
CA ALA A 251 0.98 -0.08 17.50
C ALA A 251 0.16 -1.38 17.45
N ARG A 252 0.40 -2.22 16.44
CA ARG A 252 -0.28 -3.52 16.29
C ARG A 252 -0.02 -4.54 17.39
N LYS A 253 0.89 -4.26 18.32
CA LYS A 253 1.16 -5.11 19.50
C LYS A 253 0.40 -4.62 20.73
N ARG A 254 -0.23 -3.45 20.66
CA ARG A 254 -1.01 -2.83 21.75
C ARG A 254 -2.42 -3.41 21.82
N PRO A 255 -3.12 -3.21 22.96
CA PRO A 255 -4.58 -3.40 23.02
C PRO A 255 -5.32 -2.57 21.97
N LEU A 256 -6.55 -2.95 21.64
CA LEU A 256 -7.34 -2.39 20.53
C LEU A 256 -7.41 -0.85 20.55
N ILE A 257 -7.97 -0.27 21.61
CA ILE A 257 -8.11 1.19 21.73
C ILE A 257 -6.76 1.91 21.66
N THR A 258 -5.76 1.43 22.40
CA THR A 258 -4.41 2.02 22.37
C THR A 258 -3.78 1.95 20.99
N MET A 259 -4.00 0.87 20.24
CA MET A 259 -3.54 0.74 18.86
C MET A 259 -4.22 1.76 17.96
N LEU A 260 -5.55 1.88 18.04
CA LEU A 260 -6.33 2.83 17.25
C LEU A 260 -5.91 4.27 17.55
N GLU A 261 -5.68 4.61 18.82
CA GLU A 261 -5.15 5.91 19.24
C GLU A 261 -3.72 6.15 18.73
N GLU A 262 -2.81 5.18 18.83
CA GLU A 262 -1.45 5.32 18.28
C GLU A 262 -1.48 5.55 16.75
N ILE A 263 -2.41 4.91 16.03
CA ILE A 263 -2.60 5.11 14.58
C ILE A 263 -3.22 6.49 14.29
N ARG A 264 -4.26 6.90 15.02
CA ARG A 264 -4.91 8.21 14.88
C ARG A 264 -3.94 9.35 15.17
N ILE A 265 -3.17 9.28 16.26
CA ILE A 265 -2.14 10.26 16.62
C ILE A 265 -1.07 10.33 15.53
N TYR A 266 -0.61 9.17 15.01
CA TYR A 266 0.33 9.15 13.89
C TYR A 266 -0.23 9.87 12.66
N ALA A 267 -1.48 9.59 12.27
CA ALA A 267 -2.13 10.23 11.13
C ALA A 267 -2.28 11.75 11.36
N MET A 268 -2.74 12.16 12.55
CA MET A 268 -2.91 13.56 12.94
C MET A 268 -1.58 14.33 12.91
N GLU A 269 -0.53 13.81 13.56
CA GLU A 269 0.80 14.41 13.52
C GLU A 269 1.35 14.49 12.10
N ARG A 270 1.05 13.49 11.26
CA ARG A 270 1.47 13.45 9.87
C ARG A 270 0.79 14.56 9.08
N MET A 271 -0.54 14.73 9.20
CA MET A 271 -1.26 15.81 8.49
C MET A 271 -0.66 17.17 8.83
N TYR A 272 -0.46 17.45 10.12
CA TYR A 272 0.18 18.69 10.57
C TYR A 272 1.60 18.87 10.03
N LYS A 273 2.46 17.85 10.14
CA LYS A 273 3.85 17.92 9.65
C LYS A 273 3.92 18.15 8.15
N MET A 274 3.05 17.49 7.38
CA MET A 274 3.01 17.67 5.92
C MET A 274 2.48 19.05 5.55
N LEU A 275 1.46 19.58 6.23
CA LEU A 275 0.99 20.95 6.01
C LEU A 275 2.13 21.97 6.24
N GLN A 276 2.85 21.86 7.36
CA GLN A 276 4.00 22.71 7.66
C GLN A 276 5.12 22.57 6.63
N GLU A 277 5.40 21.35 6.18
CA GLU A 277 6.37 21.11 5.10
C GLU A 277 5.93 21.79 3.81
N GLY A 278 4.67 21.65 3.41
CA GLY A 278 4.11 22.30 2.21
C GLY A 278 4.18 23.82 2.26
N GLN A 279 3.82 24.42 3.40
CA GLN A 279 3.89 25.88 3.60
C GLN A 279 5.32 26.41 3.51
N SER A 280 6.31 25.60 3.91
CA SER A 280 7.73 25.98 3.83
C SER A 280 8.29 26.05 2.40
N TRP A 281 7.55 25.56 1.40
CA TRP A 281 8.01 25.51 0.01
C TRP A 281 7.89 26.85 -0.73
N GLY A 282 7.21 27.84 -0.15
CA GLY A 282 7.00 29.14 -0.79
C GLY A 282 6.28 29.02 -2.13
N ASN A 283 6.74 29.72 -3.15
CA ASN A 283 6.07 29.84 -4.45
C ASN A 283 6.41 28.72 -5.44
N LEU A 284 6.82 27.54 -4.97
CA LEU A 284 7.08 26.41 -5.85
C LEU A 284 5.79 25.96 -6.55
N LYS A 285 5.76 25.99 -7.89
CA LYS A 285 4.61 25.52 -8.70
C LYS A 285 4.33 24.03 -8.49
N ILE A 286 5.36 23.20 -8.56
CA ILE A 286 5.28 21.74 -8.43
C ILE A 286 6.03 21.23 -7.19
N CYS A 287 5.58 20.09 -6.66
CA CYS A 287 6.10 19.53 -5.43
C CYS A 287 7.61 19.16 -5.53
N PRO A 288 8.39 19.29 -4.44
CA PRO A 288 9.85 19.12 -4.49
C PRO A 288 10.36 17.76 -5.00
N SER A 289 9.67 16.65 -4.68
CA SER A 289 10.11 15.33 -5.17
C SER A 289 9.97 15.20 -6.69
N ILE A 290 8.99 15.89 -7.26
CA ILE A 290 8.69 15.92 -8.69
C ILE A 290 9.73 16.79 -9.41
N ARG A 291 10.06 17.96 -8.84
CA ARG A 291 11.19 18.80 -9.30
C ARG A 291 12.50 18.03 -9.33
N LEU A 292 12.76 17.22 -8.30
CA LEU A 292 13.96 16.38 -8.23
C LEU A 292 13.94 15.29 -9.32
N LYS A 293 12.78 14.70 -9.64
CA LYS A 293 12.62 13.75 -10.74
C LYS A 293 12.90 14.42 -12.09
N ILE A 294 12.33 15.59 -12.35
CA ILE A 294 12.57 16.37 -13.58
C ILE A 294 14.04 16.78 -13.69
N SER A 295 14.67 17.22 -12.61
CA SER A 295 16.10 17.56 -12.58
C SER A 295 16.99 16.38 -13.00
N LYS A 296 16.60 15.14 -12.67
CA LYS A 296 17.31 13.94 -13.15
C LYS A 296 17.08 13.71 -14.65
N LEU A 297 15.85 13.88 -15.12
CA LEU A 297 15.51 13.75 -16.54
C LEU A 297 16.22 14.82 -17.39
N LYS A 298 16.35 16.06 -16.90
CA LYS A 298 17.13 17.14 -17.52
C LYS A 298 18.61 16.76 -17.74
N LYS A 299 19.18 15.88 -16.92
CA LYS A 299 20.54 15.35 -17.14
C LYS A 299 20.58 14.23 -18.18
N GLN A 300 19.51 13.45 -18.28
CA GLN A 300 19.41 12.31 -19.20
C GLN A 300 19.01 12.74 -20.61
N GLN A 301 18.27 13.84 -20.76
CA GLN A 301 17.81 14.31 -22.08
C GLN A 301 18.95 14.60 -23.05
N ARG A 302 20.16 14.94 -22.57
CA ARG A 302 21.32 15.33 -23.39
C ARG A 302 21.80 14.23 -24.32
N PHE A 303 21.36 12.99 -24.09
CA PHE A 303 21.69 11.83 -24.92
C PHE A 303 20.68 11.61 -26.05
N TRP A 304 19.63 12.43 -26.14
CA TRP A 304 18.56 12.29 -27.12
C TRP A 304 18.63 13.42 -28.14
N GLY A 305 18.67 13.06 -29.42
CA GLY A 305 18.51 14.01 -30.52
C GLY A 305 17.03 14.34 -30.73
N VAL A 306 16.74 15.61 -31.00
CA VAL A 306 15.37 16.10 -31.25
C VAL A 306 15.28 16.57 -32.70
N ILE A 307 14.30 16.06 -33.44
CA ILE A 307 14.04 16.38 -34.84
C ILE A 307 12.61 16.94 -34.91
N PRO A 308 12.40 18.22 -35.25
CA PRO A 308 11.06 18.75 -35.44
C PRO A 308 10.42 18.16 -36.69
N SER A 309 9.17 17.70 -36.57
CA SER A 309 8.39 17.13 -37.67
C SER A 309 7.12 17.92 -37.98
N GLY A 310 6.61 18.71 -37.03
CA GLY A 310 5.38 19.48 -37.17
C GLY A 310 5.22 20.50 -36.04
N ILE A 311 4.07 21.19 -35.99
CA ILE A 311 3.78 22.16 -34.91
C ILE A 311 3.68 21.41 -33.58
N GLN A 312 4.59 21.72 -32.66
CA GLN A 312 4.69 21.06 -31.34
C GLN A 312 4.87 19.53 -31.41
N GLN A 313 5.32 18.99 -32.55
CA GLN A 313 5.55 17.57 -32.78
C GLN A 313 7.01 17.30 -33.14
N TYR A 314 7.59 16.31 -32.45
CA TYR A 314 9.02 16.01 -32.53
C TYR A 314 9.25 14.51 -32.58
N GLU A 315 10.23 14.10 -33.38
CA GLU A 315 10.85 12.80 -33.21
C GLU A 315 12.07 12.96 -32.28
N VAL A 316 12.07 12.21 -31.18
CA VAL A 316 13.17 12.20 -30.22
C VAL A 316 13.84 10.84 -30.24
N ARG A 317 15.12 10.79 -30.60
CA ARG A 317 15.81 9.52 -30.87
C ARG A 317 17.22 9.39 -30.33
N ILE A 318 17.62 8.14 -30.13
CA ILE A 318 19.01 7.71 -29.95
C ILE A 318 19.27 6.47 -30.80
N GLY A 319 20.14 6.59 -31.82
CA GLY A 319 20.33 5.52 -32.81
C GLY A 319 19.01 5.17 -33.50
N ASN A 320 18.58 3.91 -33.38
CA ASN A 320 17.34 3.39 -33.96
C ASN A 320 16.12 3.53 -33.03
N ASP A 321 16.32 3.92 -31.78
CA ASP A 321 15.23 4.11 -30.82
C ASP A 321 14.64 5.51 -30.99
N GLY A 322 13.57 5.63 -31.77
CA GLY A 322 12.82 6.87 -31.99
C GLY A 322 11.47 6.89 -31.28
N TYR A 323 11.11 8.04 -30.72
CA TYR A 323 9.83 8.28 -30.07
C TYR A 323 9.19 9.57 -30.56
N VAL A 324 7.94 9.48 -31.01
CA VAL A 324 7.13 10.66 -31.34
C VAL A 324 6.71 11.34 -30.04
N VAL A 325 6.95 12.64 -29.94
CA VAL A 325 6.55 13.50 -28.82
C VAL A 325 5.62 14.58 -29.36
N ASP A 326 4.46 14.72 -28.73
CA ASP A 326 3.48 15.77 -29.02
C ASP A 326 3.27 16.61 -27.75
N LEU A 327 3.71 17.86 -27.80
CA LEU A 327 3.63 18.79 -26.67
C LEU A 327 2.25 19.46 -26.55
N ASN A 328 1.40 19.46 -27.58
CA ASN A 328 0.02 19.94 -27.46
C ASN A 328 -0.79 18.97 -26.61
N ASN A 329 -0.65 17.67 -26.91
CA ASN A 329 -1.43 16.62 -26.27
C ASN A 329 -0.74 16.03 -25.03
N ASN A 330 0.45 16.52 -24.66
CA ASN A 330 1.27 15.98 -23.59
C ASN A 330 1.54 14.47 -23.72
N THR A 331 1.82 14.00 -24.95
CA THR A 331 2.03 12.58 -25.23
C THR A 331 3.44 12.29 -25.72
N CYS A 332 3.87 11.05 -25.48
CA CYS A 332 5.10 10.51 -26.03
C CYS A 332 4.89 9.04 -26.40
N GLY A 333 5.48 8.58 -27.50
CA GLY A 333 5.40 7.18 -27.96
C GLY A 333 5.91 6.16 -26.92
N CYS A 334 6.73 6.59 -25.96
CA CYS A 334 7.15 5.73 -24.84
C CYS A 334 6.05 5.49 -23.79
N ARG A 335 4.92 6.19 -23.87
CA ARG A 335 3.74 6.13 -22.97
C ARG A 335 3.98 6.53 -21.51
N SER A 336 5.23 6.73 -21.10
CA SER A 336 5.57 7.04 -19.71
C SER A 336 5.02 8.38 -19.24
N TRP A 337 4.87 9.36 -20.14
CA TRP A 337 4.30 10.66 -19.79
C TRP A 337 2.80 10.52 -19.47
N GLN A 338 2.06 9.88 -20.36
CA GLN A 338 0.62 9.67 -20.25
C GLN A 338 0.21 8.89 -18.99
N VAL A 339 0.99 7.87 -18.61
CA VAL A 339 0.69 7.08 -17.40
C VAL A 339 1.08 7.81 -16.12
N SER A 340 2.24 8.48 -16.11
CA SER A 340 2.77 9.08 -14.89
C SER A 340 2.31 10.51 -14.63
N GLY A 341 1.81 11.21 -15.65
CA GLY A 341 1.52 12.65 -15.62
C GLY A 341 2.77 13.54 -15.49
N ILE A 342 3.97 12.97 -15.65
CA ILE A 342 5.25 13.69 -15.57
C ILE A 342 5.98 13.51 -16.90
N PRO A 343 6.48 14.58 -17.54
CA PRO A 343 7.23 14.49 -18.79
C PRO A 343 8.32 13.42 -18.70
N CYS A 344 8.37 12.50 -19.66
CA CYS A 344 9.43 11.51 -19.75
C CYS A 344 10.73 12.15 -20.28
N VAL A 345 11.84 11.39 -20.32
CA VAL A 345 13.12 11.92 -20.81
C VAL A 345 13.02 12.49 -22.23
N HIS A 346 12.25 11.84 -23.12
CA HIS A 346 12.02 12.31 -24.49
C HIS A 346 11.25 13.63 -24.54
N ALA A 347 10.17 13.73 -23.76
CA ALA A 347 9.39 14.97 -23.65
C ALA A 347 10.23 16.11 -23.08
N VAL A 348 11.05 15.85 -22.04
CA VAL A 348 11.98 16.84 -21.50
C VAL A 348 12.97 17.33 -22.56
N ALA A 349 13.50 16.42 -23.40
CA ALA A 349 14.36 16.79 -24.53
C ALA A 349 13.66 17.73 -25.52
N ALA A 350 12.45 17.39 -25.96
CA ALA A 350 11.66 18.24 -26.87
C ALA A 350 11.31 19.61 -26.26
N ILE A 351 10.93 19.63 -24.97
CA ILE A 351 10.64 20.88 -24.25
C ILE A 351 11.89 21.76 -24.13
N SER A 352 13.04 21.15 -23.86
CA SER A 352 14.33 21.85 -23.77
C SER A 352 14.81 22.37 -25.12
N TYR A 353 14.51 21.68 -26.23
CA TYR A 353 14.80 22.15 -27.58
C TYR A 353 14.08 23.48 -27.88
N LEU A 354 12.88 23.68 -27.31
CA LEU A 354 12.13 24.94 -27.39
C LEU A 354 12.53 26.00 -26.34
N ASN A 355 13.56 25.75 -25.52
CA ASN A 355 13.94 26.58 -24.37
C ASN A 355 12.78 26.82 -23.38
N ARG A 356 11.84 25.87 -23.26
CA ARG A 356 10.72 25.94 -22.32
C ARG A 356 11.04 25.18 -21.03
N ASN A 357 10.26 25.45 -19.98
CA ASN A 357 10.44 24.77 -18.70
C ASN A 357 9.58 23.49 -18.61
N ALA A 358 10.24 22.34 -18.44
CA ALA A 358 9.56 21.05 -18.28
C ALA A 358 8.62 20.96 -17.06
N GLU A 359 8.78 21.84 -16.06
CA GLU A 359 7.87 21.88 -14.92
C GLU A 359 6.45 22.37 -15.31
N ASP A 360 6.32 23.10 -16.41
CA ASP A 360 5.02 23.60 -16.89
C ASP A 360 4.16 22.54 -17.56
N TYR A 361 4.75 21.40 -17.89
CA TYR A 361 4.14 20.26 -18.58
C TYR A 361 3.79 19.11 -17.62
N VAL A 362 3.92 19.34 -16.32
CA VAL A 362 3.57 18.38 -15.27
C VAL A 362 2.07 18.45 -15.00
N ALA A 363 1.43 17.29 -14.83
CA ALA A 363 0.02 17.23 -14.48
C ALA A 363 -0.27 17.99 -13.18
N ALA A 364 -1.41 18.70 -13.15
CA ALA A 364 -1.83 19.55 -12.03
C ALA A 364 -1.87 18.81 -10.68
N TRP A 365 -2.11 17.49 -10.69
CA TRP A 365 -2.06 16.60 -9.53
C TRP A 365 -0.75 16.65 -8.73
N PHE A 366 0.34 17.16 -9.31
CA PHE A 366 1.65 17.30 -8.66
C PHE A 366 1.96 18.73 -8.21
N HIS A 367 1.00 19.65 -8.35
CA HIS A 367 1.17 21.04 -7.95
C HIS A 367 1.20 21.17 -6.43
N THR A 368 1.97 22.16 -5.95
CA THR A 368 2.02 22.50 -4.52
C THR A 368 0.64 22.92 -3.99
N ALA A 369 -0.18 23.56 -4.83
CA ALA A 369 -1.56 23.91 -4.48
C ALA A 369 -2.40 22.68 -4.10
N MET A 370 -2.30 21.59 -4.90
CA MET A 370 -2.98 20.33 -4.59
C MET A 370 -2.44 19.70 -3.31
N PHE A 371 -1.12 19.77 -3.09
CA PHE A 371 -0.51 19.30 -1.85
C PHE A 371 -1.09 20.01 -0.63
N LEU A 372 -1.08 21.35 -0.63
CA LEU A 372 -1.60 22.16 0.47
C LEU A 372 -3.08 21.92 0.71
N THR A 373 -3.86 21.79 -0.35
CA THR A 373 -5.30 21.49 -0.26
C THR A 373 -5.53 20.12 0.41
N CYS A 374 -4.78 19.06 0.03
CA CYS A 374 -4.96 17.73 0.63
C CYS A 374 -4.67 17.74 2.15
N TYR A 375 -3.79 18.62 2.64
CA TYR A 375 -3.43 18.73 4.06
C TYR A 375 -4.11 19.88 4.82
N ASN A 376 -4.99 20.65 4.18
CA ASN A 376 -5.80 21.67 4.85
C ASN A 376 -6.89 21.05 5.73
N HIS A 377 -7.18 19.75 5.53
CA HIS A 377 -8.12 18.97 6.33
C HIS A 377 -7.38 18.26 7.47
N THR A 378 -7.81 18.51 8.71
CA THR A 378 -7.15 17.99 9.92
C THR A 378 -8.00 16.95 10.65
N ILE A 379 -7.34 16.00 11.31
CA ILE A 379 -7.98 15.14 12.32
C ILE A 379 -8.06 15.92 13.62
N ASN A 380 -9.24 16.03 14.20
CA ASN A 380 -9.42 16.75 15.46
C ASN A 380 -8.88 15.95 16.66
N PRO A 381 -8.33 16.64 17.67
CA PRO A 381 -7.87 16.01 18.89
C PRO A 381 -9.05 15.40 19.67
N LEU A 382 -8.77 14.30 20.39
CA LEU A 382 -9.74 13.66 21.28
C LEU A 382 -9.37 13.93 22.73
N ASN A 383 -10.38 14.00 23.60
CA ASN A 383 -10.17 13.97 25.04
C ASN A 383 -9.63 12.61 25.50
N GLY A 384 -9.05 12.55 26.70
CA GLY A 384 -8.63 11.29 27.32
C GLY A 384 -9.83 10.40 27.68
N SER A 385 -9.60 9.08 27.77
CA SER A 385 -10.68 8.10 27.97
C SER A 385 -11.50 8.25 29.25
N SER A 386 -11.03 9.04 30.21
CA SER A 386 -11.78 9.39 31.43
C SER A 386 -12.91 10.39 31.19
N MET A 387 -12.91 11.07 30.03
CA MET A 387 -13.91 12.09 29.66
C MET A 387 -14.82 11.63 28.51
N TRP A 388 -14.64 10.41 28.00
CA TRP A 388 -15.49 9.91 26.91
C TRP A 388 -16.90 9.64 27.43
N PRO A 389 -17.94 9.99 26.65
CA PRO A 389 -19.32 9.73 27.05
C PRO A 389 -19.54 8.22 27.22
N GLU A 390 -20.34 7.83 28.22
CA GLU A 390 -20.81 6.46 28.30
C GLU A 390 -21.80 6.20 27.18
N ALA A 391 -21.53 5.19 26.36
CA ALA A 391 -22.44 4.80 25.31
C ALA A 391 -23.53 3.87 25.88
N PRO A 392 -24.80 4.02 25.47
CA PRO A 392 -25.92 3.23 26.00
C PRO A 392 -25.94 1.78 25.50
N TYR A 393 -24.97 1.37 24.66
CA TYR A 393 -24.92 0.06 24.02
C TYR A 393 -24.27 -1.01 24.90
N MET A 394 -24.62 -2.27 24.65
CA MET A 394 -23.99 -3.41 25.30
C MET A 394 -22.48 -3.41 25.02
N LYS A 395 -21.68 -3.40 26.10
CA LYS A 395 -20.22 -3.40 26.05
C LYS A 395 -19.73 -4.65 25.31
N PRO A 396 -18.99 -4.52 24.19
CA PRO A 396 -18.56 -5.68 23.43
C PRO A 396 -17.48 -6.43 24.21
N LEU A 397 -17.48 -7.76 24.06
CA LEU A 397 -16.47 -8.62 24.66
C LEU A 397 -15.27 -8.80 23.72
N PRO A 398 -14.06 -9.04 24.26
CA PRO A 398 -12.92 -9.36 23.42
C PRO A 398 -13.17 -10.66 22.62
N PRO A 399 -12.72 -10.74 21.36
CA PRO A 399 -12.92 -11.91 20.53
C PRO A 399 -12.24 -13.14 21.13
N GLN A 400 -12.88 -14.30 20.98
CA GLN A 400 -12.35 -15.56 21.51
C GLN A 400 -10.98 -15.89 20.92
N LYS A 401 -10.04 -16.34 21.76
CA LYS A 401 -8.69 -16.71 21.33
C LYS A 401 -8.71 -17.90 20.36
N ARG A 402 -8.60 -17.65 19.06
CA ARG A 402 -8.40 -18.71 18.06
C ARG A 402 -6.99 -19.32 18.13
N ARG A 403 -6.89 -20.65 18.27
CA ARG A 403 -5.63 -21.39 18.12
C ARG A 403 -5.35 -21.67 16.63
N LEU A 404 -4.51 -20.83 16.01
CA LEU A 404 -4.03 -21.12 14.65
C LEU A 404 -3.14 -22.38 14.62
N PRO A 405 -3.21 -23.23 13.57
CA PRO A 405 -2.33 -24.38 13.40
C PRO A 405 -0.85 -23.97 13.36
N GLY A 406 -0.01 -24.67 14.11
CA GLY A 406 1.44 -24.45 14.13
C GLY A 406 1.94 -23.50 15.24
N ARG A 407 3.26 -23.33 15.29
CA ARG A 407 3.91 -22.51 16.33
C ARG A 407 3.59 -21.02 16.11
N PRO A 408 3.13 -20.27 17.13
CA PRO A 408 2.92 -18.83 17.01
C PRO A 408 4.21 -18.13 16.55
N THR A 409 4.20 -17.59 15.33
CA THR A 409 5.30 -16.79 14.80
C THR A 409 4.95 -15.32 14.86
N LEU A 410 5.62 -14.55 15.71
CA LEU A 410 5.45 -13.08 15.84
C LEU A 410 5.89 -12.29 14.60
N LYS A 411 6.54 -12.97 13.64
CA LYS A 411 7.03 -12.39 12.39
C LYS A 411 6.52 -13.24 11.25
N ARG A 412 6.01 -12.57 10.20
CA ARG A 412 5.89 -13.17 8.88
C ARG A 412 7.22 -13.83 8.52
N LYS A 413 7.18 -15.02 7.92
CA LYS A 413 8.38 -15.58 7.29
C LYS A 413 8.77 -14.63 6.17
N LYS A 414 9.84 -13.86 6.40
CA LYS A 414 10.41 -12.97 5.41
C LYS A 414 10.99 -13.81 4.29
N ASP A 415 10.79 -13.37 3.06
CA ASP A 415 11.45 -14.00 1.93
C ASP A 415 12.97 -13.83 2.05
N GLN A 416 13.77 -14.74 1.50
CA GLN A 416 15.23 -14.62 1.53
C GLN A 416 15.73 -13.29 0.93
N SER A 417 15.02 -12.70 -0.04
CA SER A 417 15.39 -11.36 -0.55
C SER A 417 15.14 -10.25 0.47
N GLU A 418 14.10 -10.34 1.31
CA GLU A 418 13.82 -9.38 2.39
C GLU A 418 14.81 -9.52 3.56
N MET A 419 15.48 -10.67 3.67
CA MET A 419 16.55 -10.89 4.66
C MET A 419 17.89 -10.30 4.20
N LYS A 420 18.17 -10.32 2.89
CA LYS A 420 19.41 -9.77 2.30
C LYS A 420 19.53 -8.25 2.45
N SER A 421 18.40 -7.52 2.49
CA SER A 421 18.35 -6.07 2.70
C SER A 421 18.74 -5.58 4.11
N LYS A 422 19.00 -6.47 5.07
CA LYS A 422 19.49 -6.10 6.41
C LYS A 422 20.90 -6.64 6.68
N GLY A 423 21.86 -6.33 5.81
CA GLY A 423 23.29 -6.14 6.14
C GLY A 423 24.02 -7.19 7.00
N LYS A 424 23.51 -8.41 7.14
CA LYS A 424 24.21 -9.52 7.80
C LYS A 424 24.01 -10.79 7.00
N THR A 425 24.78 -10.88 5.92
CA THR A 425 25.14 -12.15 5.29
C THR A 425 25.88 -13.00 6.31
N ARG A 426 25.16 -13.69 7.20
CA ARG A 426 25.70 -14.93 7.75
C ARG A 426 25.64 -15.94 6.61
N HIS A 427 26.75 -16.10 5.90
CA HIS A 427 26.98 -17.24 5.01
C HIS A 427 26.79 -18.50 5.84
N THR A 428 25.56 -19.00 5.89
CA THR A 428 25.26 -20.29 6.50
C THR A 428 25.15 -21.22 5.31
N ILE A 429 26.28 -21.77 4.89
CA ILE A 429 26.33 -22.80 3.84
C ILE A 429 25.35 -23.90 4.25
N SER A 430 24.43 -24.27 3.36
CA SER A 430 23.54 -25.40 3.60
C SER A 430 24.38 -26.66 3.79
N LYS A 431 24.16 -27.43 4.86
CA LYS A 431 24.78 -28.76 5.05
C LYS A 431 24.26 -29.83 4.07
N ALA A 432 23.67 -29.43 2.95
CA ALA A 432 23.32 -30.35 1.88
C ALA A 432 24.62 -30.86 1.26
N GLY A 433 24.91 -32.15 1.44
CA GLY A 433 26.15 -32.79 0.96
C GLY A 433 27.30 -32.88 1.97
N SER A 434 27.18 -32.31 3.19
CA SER A 434 28.24 -32.50 4.20
C SER A 434 28.08 -33.85 4.90
N VAL A 435 29.06 -34.74 4.73
CA VAL A 435 29.10 -36.01 5.45
C VAL A 435 29.30 -35.72 6.94
N ASN A 436 28.30 -36.06 7.76
CA ASN A 436 28.36 -35.86 9.21
C ASN A 436 29.55 -36.65 9.78
N ARG A 437 30.47 -35.97 10.47
CA ARG A 437 31.49 -36.59 11.32
C ARG A 437 30.99 -36.67 12.76
N CYS A 438 31.15 -37.84 13.37
CA CYS A 438 30.83 -38.04 14.77
C CYS A 438 31.73 -37.19 15.66
N THR A 439 31.18 -36.49 16.65
CA THR A 439 32.02 -35.67 17.55
C THR A 439 32.74 -36.48 18.63
N ILE A 440 32.42 -37.78 18.76
CA ILE A 440 33.07 -38.70 19.70
C ILE A 440 34.25 -39.39 19.01
N CYS A 441 34.00 -40.24 18.01
CA CYS A 441 35.05 -40.99 17.32
C CYS A 441 35.62 -40.30 16.06
N ARG A 442 35.07 -39.15 15.63
CA ARG A 442 35.49 -38.39 14.42
C ARG A 442 35.30 -39.09 13.08
N GLU A 443 34.75 -40.30 13.07
CA GLU A 443 34.41 -41.05 11.85
C GLU A 443 33.17 -40.50 11.14
N ARG A 444 33.06 -40.78 9.84
CA ARG A 444 31.97 -40.36 8.96
C ARG A 444 30.83 -41.40 8.97
N GLY A 445 29.58 -40.95 8.78
CA GLY A 445 28.43 -41.85 8.57
C GLY A 445 27.49 -42.01 9.78
N HIS A 446 27.85 -41.51 10.95
CA HIS A 446 26.99 -41.50 12.13
C HIS A 446 27.18 -40.21 12.95
N ASN A 447 26.30 -39.95 13.91
CA ASN A 447 26.39 -38.77 14.78
C ASN A 447 26.65 -39.20 16.24
N ARG A 448 26.93 -38.23 17.12
CA ARG A 448 27.20 -38.47 18.55
C ARG A 448 26.16 -39.38 19.22
N SER A 449 24.88 -39.28 18.84
CA SER A 449 23.80 -40.04 19.49
C SER A 449 23.78 -41.52 19.11
N THR A 450 24.37 -41.88 17.96
CA THR A 450 24.41 -43.23 17.39
C THR A 450 25.85 -43.75 17.27
N CYS A 451 26.78 -43.21 18.06
CA CYS A 451 28.19 -43.60 18.03
C CYS A 451 28.40 -44.93 18.77
N PRO A 452 29.08 -45.93 18.16
CA PRO A 452 29.33 -47.23 18.80
C PRO A 452 30.14 -47.12 20.10
N THR A 453 31.05 -46.15 20.17
CA THR A 453 31.91 -45.90 21.34
C THR A 453 31.32 -44.89 22.32
N ARG A 454 29.99 -44.66 22.27
CA ARG A 454 29.33 -43.75 23.20
C ARG A 454 29.38 -44.33 24.63
N PRO A 455 29.96 -43.62 25.62
CA PRO A 455 29.98 -44.08 27.01
C PRO A 455 28.56 -44.24 27.56
N ALA A 456 28.31 -45.34 28.26
CA ALA A 456 27.06 -45.61 28.96
C ALA A 456 27.01 -44.82 30.29
N ASP A 457 25.99 -43.97 30.39
CA ASP A 457 25.41 -43.34 31.58
C ASP A 457 26.15 -42.26 32.39
N VAL A 458 25.62 -41.03 32.28
CA VAL A 458 25.12 -40.24 33.43
C VAL A 458 23.84 -39.53 32.97
N ALA A 459 22.78 -39.63 33.79
CA ALA A 459 21.40 -39.26 33.50
C ALA A 459 21.20 -37.92 32.76
N SER A 460 20.58 -37.99 31.56
CA SER A 460 19.97 -36.82 30.92
C SER A 460 18.49 -37.09 30.68
N THR A 461 17.65 -36.24 31.24
CA THR A 461 16.20 -36.18 31.09
C THR A 461 15.81 -35.96 29.63
N SER A 462 15.70 -37.05 28.87
CA SER A 462 15.00 -37.04 27.59
C SER A 462 14.14 -38.30 27.46
N ARG A 463 12.82 -38.08 27.47
CA ARG A 463 11.79 -39.11 27.27
C ARG A 463 12.02 -39.80 25.91
N PRO A 464 11.92 -41.13 25.81
CA PRO A 464 12.01 -41.83 24.53
C PRO A 464 10.86 -41.40 23.61
N LYS A 465 11.17 -41.11 22.34
CA LYS A 465 10.16 -40.91 21.30
C LYS A 465 9.48 -42.25 21.02
N ASN A 466 8.16 -42.32 21.19
CA ASN A 466 7.36 -43.46 20.77
C ASN A 466 7.68 -43.84 19.31
N LYS A 467 8.04 -45.10 19.09
CA LYS A 467 8.05 -45.73 17.78
C LYS A 467 6.62 -45.67 17.23
N LYS A 468 6.43 -45.13 16.02
CA LYS A 468 5.18 -45.32 15.27
C LYS A 468 5.04 -46.81 14.94
N PRO A 469 3.86 -47.44 15.11
CA PRO A 469 3.63 -48.79 14.61
C PRO A 469 3.80 -48.83 13.08
N LYS A 470 4.40 -49.92 12.59
CA LYS A 470 4.47 -50.25 11.16
C LYS A 470 3.04 -50.39 10.62
N LYS A 471 2.73 -49.76 9.49
CA LYS A 471 1.50 -50.02 8.73
C LYS A 471 1.53 -51.49 8.27
N CYS A 472 0.56 -52.30 8.71
CA CYS A 472 0.21 -53.54 8.05
C CYS A 472 -0.37 -53.22 6.66
N LYS A 473 0.06 -53.99 5.65
CA LYS A 473 -0.55 -54.01 4.32
C LYS A 473 -2.01 -54.45 4.47
N LYS A 474 -2.95 -53.71 3.89
CA LYS A 474 -4.32 -54.20 3.67
C LYS A 474 -4.38 -54.81 2.28
N GLU A 475 -4.75 -56.08 2.23
CA GLU A 475 -5.22 -56.76 1.01
C GLU A 475 -6.49 -56.07 0.49
N LYS A 476 -6.65 -56.10 -0.83
CA LYS A 476 -7.88 -55.68 -1.50
C LYS A 476 -8.94 -56.74 -1.27
N VAL A 477 -10.10 -56.33 -0.78
CA VAL A 477 -11.34 -57.10 -0.88
C VAL A 477 -12.37 -56.16 -1.50
N ASP A 478 -13.03 -56.63 -2.54
CA ASP A 478 -14.01 -55.88 -3.33
C ASP A 478 -15.30 -55.58 -2.52
N PRO A 479 -16.06 -54.52 -2.86
CA PRO A 479 -17.17 -54.06 -2.04
C PRO A 479 -18.43 -54.91 -2.25
N VAL A 480 -18.96 -55.46 -1.16
CA VAL A 480 -20.32 -56.01 -1.08
C VAL A 480 -21.31 -54.86 -0.87
N GLN A 481 -22.34 -54.80 -1.72
CA GLN A 481 -23.47 -53.87 -1.60
C GLN A 481 -24.43 -54.30 -0.49
N VAL A 482 -24.90 -53.34 0.31
CA VAL A 482 -26.09 -53.47 1.18
C VAL A 482 -26.94 -52.19 1.04
N PRO A 483 -28.28 -52.28 1.00
CA PRO A 483 -29.16 -51.33 0.33
C PRO A 483 -29.49 -50.08 1.14
N SER A 484 -29.86 -49.00 0.43
CA SER A 484 -30.33 -47.74 1.01
C SER A 484 -31.81 -47.84 1.44
N PRO A 485 -32.24 -47.13 2.52
CA PRO A 485 -33.64 -47.05 2.88
C PRO A 485 -34.42 -46.18 1.88
N GLN A 486 -35.61 -46.65 1.52
CA GLN A 486 -36.57 -45.95 0.68
C GLN A 486 -37.18 -44.76 1.42
N VAL A 487 -37.30 -43.63 0.73
CA VAL A 487 -38.18 -42.52 1.09
C VAL A 487 -39.10 -42.32 -0.10
N ASP A 488 -40.41 -42.35 0.16
CA ASP A 488 -41.45 -42.31 -0.86
C ASP A 488 -41.44 -41.02 -1.69
N PRO A 489 -41.85 -41.07 -2.97
CA PRO A 489 -41.86 -39.92 -3.86
C PRO A 489 -43.04 -38.99 -3.55
N VAL A 490 -42.74 -37.75 -3.22
CA VAL A 490 -43.71 -36.64 -3.31
C VAL A 490 -43.75 -36.20 -4.77
N GLN A 491 -44.93 -36.27 -5.39
CA GLN A 491 -45.20 -35.77 -6.74
C GLN A 491 -44.87 -34.28 -6.82
N ALA A 492 -44.09 -33.89 -7.82
CA ALA A 492 -43.94 -32.51 -8.24
C ALA A 492 -44.83 -32.29 -9.47
N ASP A 493 -45.70 -31.29 -9.38
CA ASP A 493 -46.53 -30.82 -10.50
C ASP A 493 -45.65 -30.31 -11.66
N PRO A 494 -46.08 -30.48 -12.93
CA PRO A 494 -45.37 -29.94 -14.08
C PRO A 494 -45.46 -28.41 -14.10
N VAL A 495 -44.30 -27.75 -14.17
CA VAL A 495 -44.19 -26.30 -14.38
C VAL A 495 -44.06 -26.02 -15.88
N ASP A 496 -44.97 -25.20 -16.41
CA ASP A 496 -44.98 -24.76 -17.81
C ASP A 496 -43.73 -23.93 -18.20
N PRO A 497 -43.26 -24.00 -19.45
CA PRO A 497 -42.17 -23.16 -19.94
C PRO A 497 -42.62 -21.72 -20.17
N ILE A 498 -41.96 -20.76 -19.51
CA ILE A 498 -42.10 -19.33 -19.81
C ILE A 498 -41.47 -19.04 -21.17
N GLN A 499 -42.30 -18.66 -22.15
CA GLN A 499 -41.88 -18.10 -23.42
C GLN A 499 -41.42 -16.64 -23.22
N VAL A 500 -40.16 -16.36 -23.51
CA VAL A 500 -39.65 -14.98 -23.65
C VAL A 500 -39.80 -14.57 -25.11
N LEU A 501 -40.73 -13.67 -25.39
CA LEU A 501 -40.90 -13.01 -26.70
C LEU A 501 -39.72 -12.07 -26.96
N ALA A 502 -39.05 -12.29 -28.10
CA ALA A 502 -38.08 -11.36 -28.67
C ALA A 502 -38.80 -10.18 -29.35
N PRO A 503 -38.29 -8.94 -29.25
CA PRO A 503 -38.85 -7.82 -30.00
C PRO A 503 -38.48 -7.92 -31.49
N HIS A 504 -39.52 -7.77 -32.32
CA HIS A 504 -39.48 -7.70 -33.78
C HIS A 504 -38.54 -6.59 -34.29
N VAL A 505 -37.64 -6.96 -35.21
CA VAL A 505 -36.97 -6.04 -36.12
C VAL A 505 -37.60 -6.28 -37.49
N GLU A 506 -38.27 -5.26 -38.05
CA GLU A 506 -38.75 -5.28 -39.42
C GLU A 506 -37.58 -5.03 -40.40
N PRO A 507 -37.55 -5.68 -41.57
CA PRO A 507 -36.52 -5.48 -42.57
C PRO A 507 -36.88 -4.29 -43.47
N VAL A 508 -36.03 -3.27 -43.53
CA VAL A 508 -36.11 -2.22 -44.54
C VAL A 508 -35.22 -2.61 -45.72
N GLN A 509 -35.82 -2.59 -46.91
CA GLN A 509 -35.22 -2.90 -48.20
C GLN A 509 -34.18 -1.83 -48.61
N GLU A 510 -33.03 -2.27 -49.13
CA GLU A 510 -32.07 -1.42 -49.83
C GLU A 510 -32.43 -1.38 -51.32
N ASP A 511 -32.71 -0.18 -51.84
CA ASP A 511 -32.68 0.12 -53.28
C ASP A 511 -31.45 0.99 -53.61
N PRO A 512 -30.83 0.83 -54.79
CA PRO A 512 -29.52 1.43 -55.12
C PRO A 512 -29.67 2.79 -55.84
N VAL A 513 -28.83 3.77 -55.50
CA VAL A 513 -28.68 4.99 -56.32
C VAL A 513 -27.21 5.45 -56.41
N ASP A 514 -26.83 5.73 -57.66
CA ASP A 514 -25.55 6.18 -58.24
C ASP A 514 -25.07 7.58 -57.76
N PRO A 515 -23.79 7.96 -57.95
CA PRO A 515 -23.14 9.10 -57.29
C PRO A 515 -23.14 10.39 -58.15
N LEU A 516 -23.60 11.51 -57.60
CA LEU A 516 -23.34 12.84 -58.20
C LEU A 516 -23.16 13.97 -57.14
N GLN A 517 -21.99 14.59 -57.24
CA GLN A 517 -21.65 16.01 -57.12
C GLN A 517 -22.16 16.87 -55.95
N VAL A 518 -21.20 17.32 -55.16
CA VAL A 518 -21.28 18.40 -54.16
C VAL A 518 -21.19 19.77 -54.86
N PRO A 519 -22.06 20.73 -54.52
CA PRO A 519 -21.74 22.15 -54.61
C PRO A 519 -21.65 22.80 -53.21
N ALA A 520 -20.64 23.65 -53.03
CA ALA A 520 -20.38 24.45 -51.83
C ALA A 520 -21.44 25.55 -51.63
N PRO A 521 -21.71 26.00 -50.38
CA PRO A 521 -22.49 27.21 -50.16
C PRO A 521 -21.58 28.44 -50.06
N HIS A 522 -21.87 29.39 -50.97
CA HIS A 522 -21.55 30.81 -50.86
C HIS A 522 -22.22 31.43 -49.62
N VAL A 523 -21.50 32.29 -48.91
CA VAL A 523 -22.07 33.30 -48.01
C VAL A 523 -21.36 34.63 -48.31
N GLU A 524 -22.16 35.62 -48.68
CA GLU A 524 -21.75 37.01 -48.95
C GLU A 524 -21.47 37.80 -47.66
N PRO A 525 -20.70 38.91 -47.74
CA PRO A 525 -20.22 39.66 -46.59
C PRO A 525 -21.23 40.73 -46.14
N VAL A 526 -21.38 40.90 -44.82
CA VAL A 526 -22.12 42.05 -44.24
C VAL A 526 -21.10 43.02 -43.64
N GLN A 527 -21.12 44.26 -44.13
CA GLN A 527 -20.34 45.39 -43.63
C GLN A 527 -20.90 45.94 -42.31
N ALA A 528 -19.98 46.51 -41.52
CA ALA A 528 -20.16 47.03 -40.17
C ALA A 528 -20.70 48.47 -40.13
N ASP A 529 -21.23 48.86 -38.96
CA ASP A 529 -21.21 50.24 -38.47
C ASP A 529 -20.99 50.28 -36.93
N PRO A 530 -20.46 51.39 -36.38
CA PRO A 530 -19.69 51.42 -35.12
C PRO A 530 -20.52 51.86 -33.90
N VAL A 531 -20.13 51.43 -32.69
CA VAL A 531 -20.68 51.95 -31.42
C VAL A 531 -19.55 52.28 -30.45
N ASP A 532 -19.61 53.52 -29.94
CA ASP A 532 -18.69 54.21 -29.02
C ASP A 532 -18.60 53.60 -27.60
N PRO A 533 -17.52 53.93 -26.84
CA PRO A 533 -17.19 53.27 -25.58
C PRO A 533 -17.98 53.82 -24.38
N VAL A 534 -18.48 52.92 -23.53
CA VAL A 534 -19.12 53.26 -22.25
C VAL A 534 -18.11 53.07 -21.11
N ASP A 535 -17.81 54.17 -20.43
CA ASP A 535 -17.08 54.25 -19.16
C ASP A 535 -17.85 53.54 -18.04
N VAL A 536 -17.16 52.67 -17.28
CA VAL A 536 -17.65 52.08 -16.03
C VAL A 536 -16.72 52.51 -14.89
N PRO A 537 -17.23 53.21 -13.85
CA PRO A 537 -16.40 53.78 -12.79
C PRO A 537 -15.98 52.75 -11.72
N ALA A 538 -14.78 52.94 -11.18
CA ALA A 538 -14.22 52.18 -10.07
C ALA A 538 -14.95 52.47 -8.74
N PRO A 539 -15.15 51.47 -7.84
CA PRO A 539 -15.74 51.73 -6.54
C PRO A 539 -14.71 52.26 -5.54
N HIS A 540 -15.10 53.36 -4.90
CA HIS A 540 -14.45 54.02 -3.78
C HIS A 540 -14.30 53.11 -2.57
N VAL A 541 -13.15 53.21 -1.89
CA VAL A 541 -12.86 52.66 -0.57
C VAL A 541 -13.09 53.77 0.46
N GLU A 542 -14.03 53.58 1.38
CA GLU A 542 -14.12 54.37 2.62
C GLU A 542 -13.44 53.62 3.78
N PRO A 543 -12.75 54.33 4.69
CA PRO A 543 -11.99 53.72 5.78
C PRO A 543 -12.88 53.43 6.99
N VAL A 544 -12.88 52.18 7.45
CA VAL A 544 -13.52 51.81 8.73
C VAL A 544 -12.58 52.10 9.88
N GLN A 545 -13.08 52.89 10.84
CA GLN A 545 -12.41 53.30 12.07
C GLN A 545 -12.23 52.13 13.05
N VAL A 546 -11.09 52.13 13.73
CA VAL A 546 -10.73 51.20 14.81
C VAL A 546 -11.31 51.75 16.11
N ASP A 547 -12.10 50.94 16.82
CA ASP A 547 -12.59 51.27 18.16
C ASP A 547 -11.80 50.46 19.20
N ASP A 548 -11.07 51.18 20.04
CA ASP A 548 -10.21 50.68 21.11
C ASP A 548 -11.01 50.58 22.42
N SER A 549 -11.37 49.35 22.83
CA SER A 549 -11.76 49.08 24.21
C SER A 549 -11.34 47.67 24.64
N HIS A 550 -10.27 47.58 25.43
CA HIS A 550 -9.79 46.37 26.10
C HIS A 550 -10.77 45.88 27.19
N PRO A 551 -10.67 44.60 27.62
CA PRO A 551 -9.97 44.40 28.88
C PRO A 551 -8.97 43.23 28.89
N ASN A 552 -7.91 43.50 29.64
CA ASN A 552 -6.78 42.67 30.00
C ASN A 552 -7.25 41.42 30.79
N VAL A 553 -6.86 40.21 30.36
CA VAL A 553 -7.03 38.99 31.16
C VAL A 553 -5.68 38.28 31.26
N ASP A 554 -5.16 38.28 32.48
CA ASP A 554 -3.96 37.56 32.91
C ASP A 554 -4.03 36.06 32.55
N VAL A 555 -3.05 35.60 31.76
CA VAL A 555 -2.84 34.17 31.48
C VAL A 555 -1.81 33.63 32.48
N PRO A 556 -2.14 32.64 33.33
CA PRO A 556 -1.18 32.07 34.26
C PRO A 556 -0.11 31.27 33.51
N ALA A 557 1.15 31.52 33.86
CA ALA A 557 2.32 30.86 33.30
C ALA A 557 2.26 29.34 33.47
N GLN A 558 2.42 28.60 32.37
CA GLN A 558 2.54 27.14 32.40
C GLN A 558 3.85 26.68 33.05
N PRO A 559 3.83 25.58 33.84
CA PRO A 559 4.98 25.15 34.62
C PRO A 559 6.14 24.66 33.74
N VAL A 560 7.33 25.18 34.06
CA VAL A 560 8.64 24.97 33.40
C VAL A 560 9.02 23.48 33.21
N ALA A 561 8.39 22.56 33.95
CA ALA A 561 8.58 21.12 33.83
C ALA A 561 8.15 20.52 32.47
N THR A 562 7.16 21.13 31.79
CA THR A 562 6.65 20.64 30.50
C THR A 562 7.60 20.96 29.34
N ARG A 563 8.25 22.13 29.37
CA ARG A 563 9.29 22.51 28.37
C ARG A 563 10.53 21.62 28.45
N GLN A 564 10.94 21.20 29.64
CA GLN A 564 12.10 20.31 29.81
C GLN A 564 11.85 18.87 29.33
N ARG A 565 10.61 18.37 29.41
CA ARG A 565 10.24 17.05 28.85
C ARG A 565 10.17 17.05 27.32
N ILE A 566 9.66 18.11 26.71
CA ILE A 566 9.61 18.28 25.25
C ILE A 566 11.03 18.38 24.67
N ARG A 567 11.94 19.12 25.33
CA ARG A 567 13.34 19.26 24.91
C ARG A 567 14.15 17.96 25.03
N LYS A 568 13.96 17.17 26.10
CA LYS A 568 14.61 15.85 26.26
C LYS A 568 14.12 14.81 25.25
N TYR A 569 12.88 14.93 24.75
CA TYR A 569 12.32 14.03 23.74
C TYR A 569 12.80 14.40 22.33
N SER A 570 12.90 15.70 22.01
CA SER A 570 13.42 16.19 20.72
C SER A 570 14.92 15.88 20.54
N GLU A 571 15.74 16.06 21.58
CA GLU A 571 17.19 15.74 21.54
C GLU A 571 17.45 14.24 21.33
N ARG A 572 16.57 13.36 21.81
CA ARG A 572 16.64 11.90 21.57
C ARG A 572 16.33 11.52 20.13
N ILE A 573 15.37 12.19 19.49
CA ILE A 573 15.00 11.94 18.08
C ILE A 573 16.12 12.44 17.15
N THR A 574 16.72 13.59 17.46
CA THR A 574 17.85 14.14 16.69
C THR A 574 19.11 13.28 16.80
N LYS A 575 19.44 12.73 17.99
CA LYS A 575 20.56 11.77 18.18
C LYS A 575 20.37 10.45 17.43
N ILE A 576 19.13 9.98 17.27
CA ILE A 576 18.80 8.77 16.50
C ILE A 576 18.90 9.04 14.98
N GLY A 577 18.58 10.26 14.54
CA GLY A 577 18.75 10.73 13.17
C GLY A 577 20.21 10.89 12.75
N LEU A 578 21.07 11.47 13.61
CA LEU A 578 22.49 11.68 13.30
C LEU A 578 23.32 10.38 13.32
N ARG A 579 23.04 9.43 14.23
CA ARG A 579 23.73 8.12 14.24
C ARG A 579 23.48 7.29 12.97
N ARG A 580 22.40 7.56 12.21
CA ARG A 580 22.16 6.92 10.90
C ARG A 580 22.87 7.60 9.72
N LYS A 581 23.30 8.86 9.86
CA LYS A 581 24.06 9.58 8.82
C LYS A 581 25.58 9.36 8.95
N VAL A 582 26.11 9.16 10.16
CA VAL A 582 27.55 8.95 10.36
C VAL A 582 28.02 7.53 9.98
N LEU A 583 27.17 6.49 10.12
CA LEU A 583 27.54 5.11 9.78
C LEU A 583 27.51 4.77 8.27
N LYS A 584 27.54 5.77 7.37
CA LYS A 584 27.52 5.55 5.91
C LYS A 584 28.67 6.21 5.14
N LYS A 585 29.64 6.79 5.83
CA LYS A 585 30.91 7.25 5.23
C LYS A 585 32.05 6.81 6.14
N GLU A 586 32.61 5.64 5.88
CA GLU A 586 34.00 5.32 6.20
C GLU A 586 34.37 3.98 5.55
N GLY A 587 35.29 4.04 4.58
CA GLY A 587 35.84 2.89 3.86
C GLY A 587 36.59 3.28 2.57
N SER A 588 37.93 3.40 2.69
CA SER A 588 38.97 3.67 1.66
C SER A 588 39.11 5.15 1.25
N THR A 589 40.25 5.83 1.30
CA THR A 589 41.70 5.50 1.34
C THR A 589 42.43 6.65 2.10
N GLY A 590 43.37 6.40 3.01
CA GLY A 590 44.80 6.31 2.72
C GLY A 590 45.57 7.63 2.95
N HIS A 591 46.26 7.73 4.10
CA HIS A 591 47.47 8.53 4.43
C HIS A 591 47.57 10.05 4.11
N ASN A 592 47.48 10.86 5.18
CA ASN A 592 48.27 12.04 5.66
C ASN A 592 49.38 12.69 4.78
N PRO A 593 49.90 13.91 5.14
CA PRO A 593 49.38 14.99 6.03
C PRO A 593 49.61 16.45 5.50
N MET A 594 49.09 17.46 6.23
CA MET A 594 49.68 18.80 6.51
C MET A 594 49.95 19.77 5.30
N VAL A 595 49.78 21.10 5.30
CA VAL A 595 49.95 22.22 6.28
C VAL A 595 49.08 23.42 5.83
N LEU A 596 48.75 24.27 6.82
CA LEU A 596 48.30 25.68 6.81
C LEU A 596 48.63 26.50 5.54
N GLU A 597 47.68 27.26 5.02
CA GLU A 597 47.23 28.62 5.38
C GLU A 597 45.82 28.87 4.80
#